data_AF-A0A6A5AHL5-F1
#
_entry.id   AF-A0A6A5AHL5-F1
#
_cell.length_a   1.000
_cell.length_b   1.000
_cell.length_c   1.000
_cell.angle_alpha   90.00
_cell.angle_beta   90.00
_cell.angle_gamma   90.00
#
_symmetry.space_group_name_H-M   'P 1'
#
loop_
_entity.id
_entity.type
_entity.pdbx_description
1 polymer ?
#
loop_
_entity_poly.entity_id
_entity_poly.type
_entity_poly.pdbx_seq_one_letter_code
_entity_poly.pdbx_strand_id
1 'polypeptide(L)'
;AADRIAAFASILTRPAADRPPGAGLRGIENNQDPVVHDVFPLHDPNVTDFITSSWFKEALSASTRRLFLLRTKDHFGLHIAFYTAFIRLYCASLSTPCLVGIGLWVVWRQVDYHSYMQALGIYGLLVAFVWAPSVLKRWKRYQYSLLVEWDLLQAKEVEYPNQEFKDYVVETINVANEGDPPDYVDVKMYDRRRRYPKYILFGVFSVVCCILLFVFVMLYCQWYIIAVMTPMCDDPRCPTFLDSHNCINQCELLLQQGKTYNFLRDIRESVRGCQGYCDTATFDPAYYDCDMALVGCFSTERGVVGTVSHGIVVSRHDMCVLDDHVGTARWTYVLVQGIVLGLTLDILFLAIFELIASVFNKWENYATLQENNRRFVEKIFLFNWVGYFYWFFLLAFLYTPYGGEVQEFIRVHIDTNMWFTGNGRFKFSRYWVSGLVGMDSAFVTPLIVTQALNLVINTFVPFLLRRAVVSARDTYLVSKDQLSLKLKNGLKMHFQTAVNLTQSAVNLTQTATQTAAGSVVRHSKQALRALRMSMPGATEDDLAAAVAAVTDEVDQSNDLTDMEKE
;
A
#
# COMPACT_ATOMS: atom_id res chain seq x y z
N ALA A 1 -21.35 20.26 4.92
CA ALA A 1 -21.38 19.69 3.56
C ALA A 1 -21.50 18.17 3.61
N ALA A 2 -20.77 17.52 4.53
CA ALA A 2 -20.86 16.10 4.81
C ALA A 2 -22.31 15.59 4.98
N ASP A 3 -23.14 16.25 5.79
CA ASP A 3 -24.53 15.80 6.02
C ASP A 3 -25.37 15.79 4.75
N ARG A 4 -25.15 16.74 3.84
CA ARG A 4 -25.82 16.76 2.52
C ARG A 4 -25.38 15.58 1.68
N ILE A 5 -24.08 15.30 1.63
CA ILE A 5 -23.53 14.16 0.89
C ILE A 5 -24.04 12.84 1.48
N ALA A 6 -24.06 12.71 2.81
CA ALA A 6 -24.60 11.54 3.50
C ALA A 6 -26.10 11.35 3.22
N ALA A 7 -26.88 12.42 3.18
CA ALA A 7 -28.29 12.36 2.80
C ALA A 7 -28.47 11.89 1.34
N PHE A 8 -27.71 12.44 0.40
CA PHE A 8 -27.73 11.99 -0.99
C PHE A 8 -27.29 10.54 -1.14
N ALA A 9 -26.20 10.14 -0.48
CA ALA A 9 -25.73 8.75 -0.47
C ALA A 9 -26.80 7.81 0.10
N SER A 10 -27.48 8.20 1.18
CA SER A 10 -28.58 7.43 1.76
C SER A 10 -29.78 7.32 0.80
N ILE A 11 -30.08 8.35 0.00
CA ILE A 11 -31.18 8.29 -0.98
C ILE A 11 -30.82 7.34 -2.13
N LEU A 12 -29.56 7.34 -2.58
CA LEU A 12 -29.09 6.47 -3.66
C LEU A 12 -29.07 4.99 -3.24
N THR A 13 -28.66 4.70 -2.02
CA THR A 13 -28.43 3.33 -1.52
C THR A 13 -29.65 2.66 -0.90
N ARG A 14 -30.61 3.43 -0.36
CA ARG A 14 -31.82 2.85 0.27
C ARG A 14 -32.68 2.11 -0.77
N PRO A 15 -33.24 0.93 -0.44
CA PRO A 15 -34.22 0.26 -1.27
C PRO A 15 -35.45 1.12 -1.57
N ALA A 16 -36.06 0.94 -2.74
CA ALA A 16 -37.32 1.58 -3.09
C ALA A 16 -38.51 1.15 -2.22
N ALA A 17 -38.39 0.02 -1.53
CA ALA A 17 -39.42 -0.52 -0.64
C ALA A 17 -39.38 0.07 0.79
N ASP A 18 -38.25 0.67 1.19
CA ASP A 18 -38.11 1.25 2.53
C ASP A 18 -38.81 2.61 2.60
N ARG A 19 -39.15 3.08 3.81
CA ARG A 19 -39.75 4.40 4.03
C ARG A 19 -38.77 5.31 4.80
N PRO A 20 -38.32 6.44 4.23
CA PRO A 20 -38.62 6.96 2.89
C PRO A 20 -37.93 6.14 1.77
N PRO A 21 -38.55 6.08 0.57
CA PRO A 21 -38.05 5.28 -0.56
C PRO A 21 -36.74 5.84 -1.12
N GLY A 22 -35.81 4.96 -1.47
CA GLY A 22 -34.57 5.30 -2.16
C GLY A 22 -34.48 4.73 -3.58
N ALA A 23 -33.37 4.99 -4.26
CA ALA A 23 -33.13 4.54 -5.64
C ALA A 23 -32.72 3.05 -5.72
N GLY A 24 -32.29 2.44 -4.61
CA GLY A 24 -31.96 1.03 -4.53
C GLY A 24 -30.75 0.62 -5.37
N LEU A 25 -29.82 1.55 -5.64
CA LEU A 25 -28.55 1.22 -6.30
C LEU A 25 -27.71 0.41 -5.30
N ARG A 26 -27.69 -0.91 -5.49
CA ARG A 26 -27.16 -1.89 -4.53
C ARG A 26 -25.70 -2.18 -4.85
N GLY A 27 -24.82 -2.07 -3.88
CA GLY A 27 -23.45 -2.54 -4.07
C GLY A 27 -22.56 -1.63 -4.92
N ILE A 28 -22.90 -0.33 -4.99
CA ILE A 28 -21.98 0.75 -5.42
C ILE A 28 -20.64 0.66 -4.66
N GLU A 29 -20.67 0.32 -3.37
CA GLU A 29 -19.48 0.29 -2.52
C GLU A 29 -18.61 -0.96 -2.73
N ASN A 30 -19.19 -2.05 -3.28
CA ASN A 30 -18.51 -3.34 -3.49
C ASN A 30 -18.42 -3.73 -4.98
N ASN A 31 -18.69 -2.79 -5.90
CA ASN A 31 -18.68 -3.01 -7.35
C ASN A 31 -19.54 -4.22 -7.79
N GLN A 32 -20.65 -4.46 -7.08
CA GLN A 32 -21.55 -5.59 -7.35
C GLN A 32 -22.59 -5.24 -8.42
N ASP A 33 -22.78 -3.95 -8.70
CA ASP A 33 -23.64 -3.48 -9.77
C ASP A 33 -22.92 -3.65 -11.13
N PRO A 34 -23.50 -4.38 -12.10
CA PRO A 34 -22.85 -4.62 -13.40
C PRO A 34 -22.73 -3.35 -14.27
N VAL A 35 -23.36 -2.25 -13.88
CA VAL A 35 -23.47 -1.01 -14.69
C VAL A 35 -22.71 0.17 -14.07
N VAL A 36 -22.68 0.27 -12.73
CA VAL A 36 -22.08 1.40 -12.02
C VAL A 36 -20.78 0.95 -11.39
N HIS A 37 -19.65 1.46 -11.87
CA HIS A 37 -18.33 1.09 -11.37
C HIS A 37 -18.03 1.70 -10.00
N ASP A 38 -18.13 3.02 -9.84
CA ASP A 38 -17.89 3.73 -8.56
C ASP A 38 -18.76 4.99 -8.44
N VAL A 39 -19.11 5.35 -7.21
CA VAL A 39 -19.71 6.65 -6.87
C VAL A 39 -18.95 7.26 -5.69
N PHE A 40 -18.34 8.42 -5.90
CA PHE A 40 -17.59 9.13 -4.86
C PHE A 40 -17.80 10.65 -4.95
N PRO A 41 -17.76 11.38 -3.82
CA PRO A 41 -17.83 12.84 -3.84
C PRO A 41 -16.53 13.45 -4.39
N LEU A 42 -16.66 14.58 -5.09
CA LEU A 42 -15.50 15.36 -5.56
C LEU A 42 -14.81 16.10 -4.40
N HIS A 43 -13.47 16.13 -4.42
CA HIS A 43 -12.67 16.87 -3.45
C HIS A 43 -12.72 18.38 -3.69
N ASP A 44 -12.71 19.16 -2.61
CA ASP A 44 -12.58 20.62 -2.65
C ASP A 44 -11.09 21.02 -2.50
N PRO A 45 -10.49 21.70 -3.50
CA PRO A 45 -9.09 22.13 -3.43
C PRO A 45 -8.86 23.14 -2.29
N ASN A 46 -9.84 23.98 -1.96
CA ASN A 46 -9.69 25.00 -0.92
C ASN A 46 -9.51 24.37 0.48
N VAL A 47 -10.23 23.28 0.73
CA VAL A 47 -10.12 22.53 1.99
C VAL A 47 -8.77 21.81 2.05
N THR A 48 -8.29 21.31 0.91
CA THR A 48 -6.98 20.66 0.81
C THR A 48 -5.85 21.64 1.17
N ASP A 49 -5.86 22.84 0.59
CA ASP A 49 -4.88 23.90 0.87
C ASP A 49 -4.95 24.40 2.33
N PHE A 50 -6.16 24.47 2.89
CA PHE A 50 -6.34 24.79 4.30
C PHE A 50 -5.71 23.72 5.21
N ILE A 51 -5.93 22.44 4.92
CA ILE A 51 -5.41 21.33 5.73
C ILE A 51 -3.89 21.32 5.68
N THR A 52 -3.28 21.40 4.50
CA THR A 52 -1.82 21.38 4.34
C THR A 52 -1.14 22.55 5.04
N SER A 53 -1.72 23.75 4.96
CA SER A 53 -1.18 24.95 5.60
C SER A 53 -1.43 25.04 7.11
N SER A 54 -2.49 24.39 7.61
CA SER A 54 -2.91 24.49 9.01
C SER A 54 -2.45 23.31 9.88
N TRP A 55 -2.08 22.17 9.28
CA TRP A 55 -1.74 20.94 9.99
C TRP A 55 -0.69 21.14 11.09
N PHE A 56 0.39 21.87 10.80
CA PHE A 56 1.44 22.17 11.78
C PHE A 56 1.05 23.28 12.76
N LYS A 57 0.29 24.28 12.32
CA LYS A 57 -0.10 25.44 13.15
C LYS A 57 -1.08 25.05 14.26
N GLU A 58 -1.90 24.03 14.01
CA GLU A 58 -2.81 23.45 14.99
C GLU A 58 -2.09 22.80 16.19
N ALA A 59 -0.88 22.28 15.99
CA ALA A 59 -0.12 21.68 17.09
C ALA A 59 0.22 22.73 18.17
N LEU A 60 0.40 23.99 17.76
CA LEU A 60 0.88 25.09 18.59
C LEU A 60 -0.25 25.85 19.32
N SER A 61 -1.48 25.85 18.79
CA SER A 61 -2.58 26.66 19.33
C SER A 61 -3.89 25.89 19.51
N ALA A 62 -4.50 26.04 20.68
CA ALA A 62 -5.79 25.44 21.01
C ALA A 62 -6.95 25.98 20.15
N SER A 63 -6.93 27.27 19.79
CA SER A 63 -7.97 27.87 18.94
C SER A 63 -7.92 27.33 17.52
N THR A 64 -6.72 27.20 16.95
CA THR A 64 -6.49 26.62 15.61
C THR A 64 -6.91 25.14 15.57
N ARG A 65 -6.68 24.40 16.65
CA ARG A 65 -7.13 23.00 16.80
C ARG A 65 -8.64 22.84 16.74
N ARG A 66 -9.36 23.67 17.50
CA ARG A 66 -10.82 23.69 17.49
C ARG A 66 -11.36 23.97 16.09
N LEU A 67 -10.82 25.00 15.43
CA LEU A 67 -11.21 25.38 14.06
C LEU A 67 -10.92 24.26 13.05
N PHE A 68 -9.75 23.63 13.16
CA PHE A 68 -9.39 22.52 12.28
C PHE A 68 -10.38 21.37 12.42
N LEU A 69 -10.66 20.93 13.65
CA LEU A 69 -11.59 19.82 13.91
C LEU A 69 -13.00 20.09 13.38
N LEU A 70 -13.50 21.32 13.54
CA LEU A 70 -14.79 21.72 13.00
C LEU A 70 -14.82 21.62 11.47
N ARG A 71 -13.80 22.15 10.77
CA ARG A 71 -13.72 22.03 9.30
C ARG A 71 -13.58 20.59 8.83
N THR A 72 -12.79 19.77 9.53
CA THR A 72 -12.67 18.33 9.22
C THR A 72 -14.02 17.63 9.34
N LYS A 73 -14.77 17.91 10.42
CA LYS A 73 -16.13 17.38 10.63
C LYS A 73 -17.07 17.79 9.50
N ASP A 74 -17.08 19.07 9.13
CA ASP A 74 -18.06 19.59 8.16
C ASP A 74 -17.81 19.12 6.72
N HIS A 75 -16.56 18.77 6.39
CA HIS A 75 -16.15 18.28 5.07
C HIS A 75 -16.12 16.75 4.97
N PHE A 76 -15.44 16.07 5.90
CA PHE A 76 -15.24 14.61 5.85
C PHE A 76 -16.25 13.81 6.69
N GLY A 77 -17.01 14.47 7.57
CA GLY A 77 -17.98 13.83 8.44
C GLY A 77 -17.44 13.46 9.81
N LEU A 78 -18.32 12.86 10.62
CA LEU A 78 -18.11 12.66 12.05
C LEU A 78 -17.06 11.60 12.38
N HIS A 79 -17.03 10.48 11.65
CA HIS A 79 -16.08 9.38 11.93
C HIS A 79 -14.62 9.81 11.74
N ILE A 80 -14.31 10.51 10.65
CA ILE A 80 -12.96 11.02 10.35
C ILE A 80 -12.57 12.12 11.35
N ALA A 81 -13.53 12.96 11.76
CA ALA A 81 -13.29 13.99 12.78
C ALA A 81 -12.94 13.37 14.14
N PHE A 82 -13.66 12.35 14.61
CA PHE A 82 -13.33 11.65 15.84
C PHE A 82 -11.99 10.92 15.76
N TYR A 83 -11.69 10.27 14.65
CA TYR A 83 -10.38 9.64 14.41
C TYR A 83 -9.24 10.66 14.52
N THR A 84 -9.38 11.81 13.86
CA THR A 84 -8.36 12.86 13.88
C THR A 84 -8.22 13.47 15.28
N ALA A 85 -9.34 13.68 15.98
CA ALA A 85 -9.35 14.15 17.36
C ALA A 85 -8.65 13.17 18.32
N PHE A 86 -8.87 11.87 18.13
CA PHE A 86 -8.24 10.81 18.92
C PHE A 86 -6.73 10.81 18.71
N ILE A 87 -6.26 10.79 17.46
CA ILE A 87 -4.83 10.77 17.16
C ILE A 87 -4.11 11.96 17.78
N ARG A 88 -4.68 13.16 17.71
CA ARG A 88 -4.06 14.35 18.32
C ARG A 88 -3.97 14.26 19.82
N LEU A 89 -5.04 13.81 20.47
CA LEU A 89 -5.03 13.58 21.91
C LEU A 89 -3.98 12.51 22.28
N TYR A 90 -3.91 11.44 21.49
CA TYR A 90 -2.99 10.33 21.70
C TYR A 90 -1.54 10.79 21.56
N CYS A 91 -1.16 11.46 20.45
CA CYS A 91 0.18 12.02 20.25
C CYS A 91 0.57 13.01 21.36
N ALA A 92 -0.36 13.90 21.76
CA ALA A 92 -0.11 14.82 22.88
C ALA A 92 0.10 14.05 24.20
N SER A 93 -0.67 12.99 24.44
CA SER A 93 -0.51 12.17 25.64
C SER A 93 0.73 11.28 25.64
N LEU A 94 1.21 10.88 24.45
CA LEU A 94 2.44 10.09 24.25
C LEU A 94 3.71 10.92 24.51
N SER A 95 3.62 12.25 24.41
CA SER A 95 4.72 13.13 24.80
C SER A 95 5.13 12.96 26.27
N THR A 96 4.18 12.66 27.17
CA THR A 96 4.46 12.46 28.60
C THR A 96 5.38 11.27 28.85
N PRO A 97 5.07 10.02 28.41
CA PRO A 97 5.98 8.92 28.58
C PRO A 97 7.26 9.05 27.74
N CYS A 98 7.23 9.78 26.62
CA CYS A 98 8.46 10.07 25.87
C CYS A 98 9.44 10.93 26.70
N LEU A 99 8.96 12.03 27.30
CA LEU A 99 9.80 12.91 28.12
C LEU A 99 10.32 12.21 29.38
N VAL A 100 9.49 11.42 30.06
CA VAL A 100 9.91 10.64 31.23
C VAL A 100 10.94 9.58 30.82
N GLY A 101 10.71 8.87 29.70
CA GLY A 101 11.66 7.89 29.17
C GLY A 101 13.02 8.49 28.81
N ILE A 102 13.04 9.67 28.16
CA ILE A 102 14.27 10.41 27.88
C ILE A 102 14.96 10.81 29.19
N GLY A 103 14.20 11.29 30.18
CA GLY A 103 14.74 11.63 31.50
C GLY A 103 15.40 10.42 32.19
N LEU A 104 14.74 9.27 32.19
CA LEU A 104 15.29 8.02 32.71
C LEU A 104 16.58 7.64 31.98
N TRP A 105 16.57 7.69 30.64
CA TRP A 105 17.76 7.37 29.84
C TRP A 105 18.93 8.30 30.16
N VAL A 106 18.71 9.62 30.24
CA VAL A 106 19.77 10.60 30.54
C VAL A 106 20.35 10.40 31.94
N VAL A 107 19.51 10.18 32.95
CA VAL A 107 19.94 10.02 34.35
C VAL A 107 20.73 8.72 34.55
N TRP A 108 20.23 7.61 34.02
CA TRP A 108 20.87 6.30 34.19
C TRP A 108 21.96 6.00 33.17
N ARG A 109 22.22 6.89 32.20
CA ARG A 109 23.33 6.73 31.25
C ARG A 109 24.69 6.56 31.94
N GLN A 110 24.85 7.15 33.12
CA GLN A 110 26.10 7.12 33.90
C GLN A 110 26.10 6.02 35.00
N VAL A 111 25.04 5.21 35.08
CA VAL A 111 24.82 4.19 36.11
C VAL A 111 24.83 2.80 35.48
N ASP A 112 25.13 1.77 36.27
CA ASP A 112 25.15 0.37 35.82
C ASP A 112 23.90 -0.04 35.02
N TYR A 113 24.12 -0.75 33.92
CA TYR A 113 23.10 -1.21 32.97
C TYR A 113 22.00 -2.06 33.62
N HIS A 114 22.35 -2.87 34.63
CA HIS A 114 21.40 -3.74 35.30
C HIS A 114 20.33 -2.94 36.07
N SER A 115 20.75 -1.89 36.79
CA SER A 115 19.86 -0.99 37.51
C SER A 115 18.95 -0.20 36.56
N TYR A 116 19.48 0.18 35.40
CA TYR A 116 18.71 0.83 34.34
C TYR A 116 17.60 -0.08 33.80
N MET A 117 17.88 -1.36 33.55
CA MET A 117 16.89 -2.31 33.05
C MET A 117 15.77 -2.59 34.06
N GLN A 118 16.09 -2.66 35.36
CA GLN A 118 15.07 -2.78 36.41
C GLN A 118 14.17 -1.55 36.48
N ALA A 119 14.76 -0.34 36.40
CA ALA A 119 14.01 0.91 36.39
C ALA A 119 13.07 1.01 35.17
N LEU A 120 13.53 0.59 33.99
CA LEU A 120 12.71 0.49 32.77
C LEU A 120 11.53 -0.47 32.95
N GLY A 121 11.74 -1.61 33.64
CA GLY A 121 10.66 -2.55 33.95
C GLY A 121 9.56 -1.92 34.82
N ILE A 122 9.94 -1.24 35.91
CA ILE A 122 9.01 -0.50 36.77
C ILE A 122 8.29 0.58 35.98
N TYR A 123 9.03 1.32 35.15
CA TYR A 123 8.47 2.35 34.31
C TYR A 123 7.44 1.79 33.30
N GLY A 124 7.74 0.66 32.66
CA GLY A 124 6.79 -0.05 31.79
C GLY A 124 5.48 -0.42 32.49
N LEU A 125 5.55 -0.87 33.74
CA LEU A 125 4.35 -1.12 34.56
C LEU A 125 3.56 0.15 34.85
N LEU A 126 4.23 1.26 35.18
CA LEU A 126 3.56 2.56 35.37
C LEU A 126 2.88 3.03 34.08
N VAL A 127 3.50 2.81 32.93
CA VAL A 127 2.88 3.13 31.63
C VAL A 127 1.61 2.30 31.42
N ALA A 128 1.65 0.99 31.71
CA ALA A 128 0.51 0.09 31.55
C ALA A 128 -0.63 0.36 32.54
N PHE A 129 -0.34 0.61 33.81
CA PHE A 129 -1.35 0.75 34.87
C PHE A 129 -1.81 2.19 35.13
N VAL A 130 -0.95 3.19 34.88
CA VAL A 130 -1.26 4.59 35.17
C VAL A 130 -1.54 5.35 33.88
N TRP A 131 -0.59 5.36 32.96
CA TRP A 131 -0.71 6.17 31.74
C TRP A 131 -1.82 5.65 30.81
N ALA A 132 -1.85 4.36 30.48
CA ALA A 132 -2.84 3.82 29.54
C ALA A 132 -4.30 4.02 30.03
N PRO A 133 -4.67 3.67 31.28
CA PRO A 133 -6.02 3.94 31.79
C PRO A 133 -6.32 5.44 31.91
N SER A 134 -5.32 6.27 32.21
CA SER A 134 -5.46 7.73 32.23
C SER A 134 -5.81 8.28 30.84
N VAL A 135 -5.12 7.82 29.79
CA VAL A 135 -5.42 8.20 28.39
C VAL A 135 -6.82 7.75 27.98
N LEU A 136 -7.22 6.52 28.32
CA LEU A 136 -8.58 6.04 28.01
C LEU A 136 -9.66 6.86 28.73
N LYS A 137 -9.48 7.18 30.02
CA LYS A 137 -10.39 8.06 30.76
C LYS A 137 -10.42 9.48 30.18
N ARG A 138 -9.26 10.02 29.80
CA ARG A 138 -9.13 11.34 29.17
C ARG A 138 -9.82 11.38 27.81
N TRP A 139 -9.66 10.34 27.00
CA TRP A 139 -10.36 10.20 25.72
C TRP A 139 -11.87 10.17 25.92
N LYS A 140 -12.38 9.35 26.85
CA LYS A 140 -13.81 9.28 27.14
C LYS A 140 -14.39 10.65 27.54
N ARG A 141 -13.69 11.41 28.41
CA ARG A 141 -14.09 12.78 28.77
C ARG A 141 -14.05 13.73 27.58
N TYR A 142 -13.01 13.64 26.76
CA TYR A 142 -12.85 14.49 25.58
C TYR A 142 -13.94 14.19 24.53
N GLN A 143 -14.29 12.92 24.32
CA GLN A 143 -15.38 12.50 23.46
C GLN A 143 -16.72 13.11 23.90
N TYR A 144 -17.05 13.08 25.21
CA TYR A 144 -18.26 13.74 25.70
C TYR A 144 -18.23 15.27 25.49
N SER A 145 -17.07 15.90 25.70
CA SER A 145 -16.93 17.34 25.42
C SER A 145 -17.19 17.66 23.94
N LEU A 146 -16.70 16.84 23.02
CA LEU A 146 -16.95 17.00 21.58
C LEU A 146 -18.42 16.74 21.22
N LEU A 147 -19.06 15.77 21.86
CA LEU A 147 -20.50 15.51 21.66
C LEU A 147 -21.37 16.69 22.13
N VAL A 148 -21.01 17.35 23.24
CA VAL A 148 -21.68 18.59 23.67
C VAL A 148 -21.41 19.71 22.67
N GLU A 149 -20.14 19.92 22.30
CA GLU A 149 -19.74 21.03 21.44
C GLU A 149 -20.35 20.95 20.03
N TRP A 150 -20.52 19.74 19.51
CA TRP A 150 -21.11 19.51 18.19
C TRP A 150 -22.63 19.31 18.25
N ASP A 151 -23.25 19.47 19.43
CA ASP A 151 -24.69 19.31 19.66
C ASP A 151 -25.22 17.91 19.25
N LEU A 152 -24.42 16.87 19.54
CA LEU A 152 -24.71 15.48 19.21
C LEU A 152 -25.05 14.63 20.43
N LEU A 153 -25.32 15.24 21.59
CA LEU A 153 -25.50 14.50 22.84
C LEU A 153 -26.75 13.59 22.84
N GLN A 154 -27.81 14.04 22.17
CA GLN A 154 -29.08 13.32 22.03
C GLN A 154 -29.25 12.67 20.65
N ALA A 155 -28.30 12.91 19.73
CA ALA A 155 -28.36 12.33 18.40
C ALA A 155 -28.09 10.83 18.50
N LYS A 156 -29.15 10.01 18.30
CA LYS A 156 -28.99 8.57 18.13
C LYS A 156 -28.28 8.33 16.80
N GLU A 157 -27.18 7.58 16.81
CA GLU A 157 -26.48 7.19 15.60
C GLU A 157 -27.47 6.44 14.68
N VAL A 158 -27.58 6.87 13.43
CA VAL A 158 -28.49 6.25 12.46
C VAL A 158 -27.89 4.91 12.06
N GLU A 159 -28.45 3.83 12.57
CA GLU A 159 -28.04 2.48 12.20
C GLU A 159 -28.53 2.14 10.79
N TYR A 160 -27.60 1.82 9.90
CA TYR A 160 -27.94 1.46 8.53
C TYR A 160 -28.18 -0.05 8.45
N PRO A 161 -29.28 -0.50 7.80
CA PRO A 161 -29.54 -1.92 7.63
C PRO A 161 -28.47 -2.55 6.74
N ASN A 162 -28.01 -3.73 7.12
CA ASN A 162 -27.06 -4.49 6.32
C ASN A 162 -27.76 -5.09 5.10
N GLN A 163 -27.24 -4.81 3.91
CA GLN A 163 -27.79 -5.30 2.65
C GLN A 163 -27.59 -6.81 2.45
N GLU A 164 -26.55 -7.39 3.06
CA GLU A 164 -26.24 -8.84 2.96
C GLU A 164 -27.05 -9.69 3.95
N PHE A 165 -27.97 -9.08 4.71
CA PHE A 165 -28.74 -9.77 5.75
C PHE A 165 -29.80 -10.73 5.17
N LYS A 166 -29.70 -12.02 5.51
CA LYS A 166 -30.56 -13.11 5.00
C LYS A 166 -31.23 -13.88 6.15
N ASP A 167 -32.16 -14.79 5.84
CA ASP A 167 -32.79 -15.72 6.81
C ASP A 167 -33.30 -15.04 8.10
N TYR A 168 -34.03 -13.94 7.94
CA TYR A 168 -34.56 -13.14 9.04
C TYR A 168 -36.03 -13.42 9.31
N VAL A 169 -36.43 -13.25 10.56
CA VAL A 169 -37.83 -13.21 10.98
C VAL A 169 -38.21 -11.73 11.08
N VAL A 170 -39.36 -11.36 10.54
CA VAL A 170 -39.89 -9.98 10.67
C VAL A 170 -40.76 -9.95 11.91
N GLU A 171 -40.37 -9.13 12.88
CA GLU A 171 -41.18 -8.85 14.07
C GLU A 171 -41.61 -7.38 14.07
N THR A 172 -42.90 -7.14 14.34
CA THR A 172 -43.45 -5.81 14.50
C THR A 172 -43.21 -5.33 15.93
N ILE A 173 -42.35 -4.32 16.09
CA ILE A 173 -42.13 -3.69 17.40
C ILE A 173 -42.86 -2.34 17.45
N ASN A 174 -43.46 -2.04 18.60
CA ASN A 174 -44.02 -0.70 18.87
C ASN A 174 -42.87 0.23 19.29
N VAL A 175 -42.57 1.23 18.47
CA VAL A 175 -41.49 2.20 18.70
C VAL A 175 -42.00 3.46 19.39
N ALA A 176 -43.32 3.61 19.56
CA ALA A 176 -43.92 4.75 20.24
C ALA A 176 -43.52 4.79 21.73
N ASN A 177 -43.31 5.99 22.27
CA ASN A 177 -43.11 6.20 23.70
C ASN A 177 -44.39 5.83 24.47
N GLU A 178 -44.26 5.47 25.76
CA GLU A 178 -45.43 5.21 26.61
C GLU A 178 -46.40 6.41 26.60
N GLY A 179 -47.57 6.24 25.99
CA GLY A 179 -48.63 7.27 25.89
C GLY A 179 -48.87 7.82 24.48
N ASP A 180 -47.96 7.60 23.54
CA ASP A 180 -48.14 7.97 22.13
C ASP A 180 -48.90 6.87 21.34
N PRO A 181 -49.58 7.21 20.23
CA PRO A 181 -50.24 6.22 19.39
C PRO A 181 -49.22 5.16 18.91
N PRO A 182 -49.57 3.87 18.92
CA PRO A 182 -48.63 2.80 18.61
C PRO A 182 -48.11 2.95 17.17
N ASP A 183 -46.79 3.06 17.03
CA ASP A 183 -46.08 3.11 15.76
C ASP A 183 -45.36 1.78 15.57
N TYR A 184 -45.96 0.91 14.76
CA TYR A 184 -45.43 -0.41 14.48
C TYR A 184 -44.38 -0.33 13.37
N VAL A 185 -43.14 -0.67 13.71
CA VAL A 185 -42.04 -0.76 12.76
C VAL A 185 -41.63 -2.22 12.60
N ASP A 186 -41.62 -2.69 11.36
CA ASP A 186 -41.16 -4.02 10.98
C ASP A 186 -39.63 -4.09 11.12
N VAL A 187 -39.14 -4.82 12.13
CA VAL A 187 -37.71 -5.03 12.33
C VAL A 187 -37.34 -6.46 11.97
N LYS A 188 -36.34 -6.58 11.08
CA LYS A 188 -35.78 -7.87 10.67
C LYS A 188 -34.83 -8.35 11.76
N MET A 189 -35.20 -9.43 12.45
CA MET A 189 -34.41 -10.03 13.53
C MET A 189 -33.87 -11.41 13.13
N TYR A 190 -32.76 -11.81 13.76
CA TYR A 190 -32.15 -13.13 13.58
C TYR A 190 -32.02 -13.85 14.93
N ASP A 191 -32.40 -15.12 14.96
CA ASP A 191 -32.34 -15.96 16.16
C ASP A 191 -30.94 -16.00 16.78
N ARG A 192 -30.79 -15.48 18.01
CA ARG A 192 -29.50 -15.48 18.71
C ARG A 192 -28.96 -16.89 18.97
N ARG A 193 -29.83 -17.88 19.19
CA ARG A 193 -29.44 -19.27 19.48
C ARG A 193 -28.68 -19.92 18.32
N ARG A 194 -29.00 -19.55 17.08
CA ARG A 194 -28.34 -20.06 15.87
C ARG A 194 -26.92 -19.50 15.69
N ARG A 195 -26.55 -18.44 16.42
CA ARG A 195 -25.21 -17.82 16.34
C ARG A 195 -24.18 -18.50 17.24
N TYR A 196 -24.58 -19.03 18.40
CA TYR A 196 -23.63 -19.67 19.33
C TYR A 196 -22.75 -20.77 18.71
N PRO A 197 -23.27 -21.75 17.93
CA PRO A 197 -22.40 -22.75 17.30
C PRO A 197 -21.40 -22.13 16.31
N LYS A 198 -21.77 -21.03 15.63
CA LYS A 198 -20.88 -20.30 14.72
C LYS A 198 -19.72 -19.63 15.48
N TYR A 199 -20.03 -19.00 16.63
CA TYR A 199 -19.02 -18.39 17.50
C TYR A 199 -18.06 -19.43 18.09
N ILE A 200 -18.57 -20.60 18.49
CA ILE A 200 -17.73 -21.70 19.01
C ILE A 200 -16.79 -22.20 17.91
N LEU A 201 -17.32 -22.44 16.70
CA LEU A 201 -16.50 -22.88 15.57
C LEU A 201 -15.41 -21.86 15.22
N PHE A 202 -15.77 -20.58 15.16
CA PHE A 202 -14.80 -19.49 14.93
C PHE A 202 -13.76 -19.43 16.06
N GLY A 203 -14.16 -19.57 17.32
CA GLY A 203 -13.25 -19.58 18.46
C GLY A 203 -12.23 -20.73 18.37
N VAL A 204 -12.68 -21.95 18.09
CA VAL A 204 -11.79 -23.11 17.90
C VAL A 204 -10.84 -22.89 16.73
N PHE A 205 -11.35 -22.41 15.59
CA PHE A 205 -10.54 -22.08 14.43
C PHE A 205 -9.48 -21.00 14.76
N SER A 206 -9.88 -19.95 15.46
CA SER A 206 -8.99 -18.85 15.87
C SER A 206 -7.87 -19.35 16.78
N VAL A 207 -8.15 -20.25 17.72
CA VAL A 207 -7.13 -20.87 18.58
C VAL A 207 -6.12 -21.68 17.76
N VAL A 208 -6.59 -22.49 16.80
CA VAL A 208 -5.68 -23.25 15.91
C VAL A 208 -4.79 -22.30 15.10
N CYS A 209 -5.35 -21.24 14.53
CA CYS A 209 -4.59 -20.22 13.82
C CYS A 209 -3.57 -19.52 14.72
N CYS A 210 -3.93 -19.21 15.97
CA CYS A 210 -3.01 -18.63 16.95
C CYS A 210 -1.85 -19.57 17.26
N ILE A 211 -2.09 -20.89 17.36
CA ILE A 211 -1.01 -21.88 17.57
C ILE A 211 -0.10 -21.95 16.35
N LEU A 212 -0.66 -21.98 15.14
CA LEU A 212 0.12 -21.99 13.90
C LEU A 212 0.96 -20.72 13.74
N LEU A 213 0.39 -19.55 14.06
CA LEU A 213 1.14 -18.29 14.10
C LEU A 213 2.26 -18.32 15.13
N PHE A 214 2.03 -18.91 16.30
CA PHE A 214 3.06 -19.03 17.34
C PHE A 214 4.26 -19.83 16.83
N VAL A 215 4.01 -20.99 16.21
CA VAL A 215 5.06 -21.82 15.59
C VAL A 215 5.75 -21.06 14.45
N PHE A 216 4.99 -20.37 13.61
CA PHE A 216 5.55 -19.57 12.52
C PHE A 216 6.48 -18.46 13.03
N VAL A 217 6.05 -17.68 14.02
CA VAL A 217 6.88 -16.61 14.61
C VAL A 217 8.10 -17.21 15.32
N MET A 218 7.98 -18.37 15.96
CA MET A 218 9.13 -19.08 16.53
C MET A 218 10.22 -19.37 15.49
N LEU A 219 9.85 -19.77 14.26
CA LEU A 219 10.85 -19.99 13.18
C LEU A 219 11.62 -18.71 12.87
N TYR A 220 10.95 -17.56 12.85
CA TYR A 220 11.59 -16.25 12.63
C TYR A 220 12.42 -15.79 13.83
N CYS A 221 11.96 -16.05 15.06
CA CYS A 221 12.76 -15.83 16.25
C CYS A 221 14.04 -16.67 16.18
N GLN A 222 13.95 -17.96 15.82
CA GLN A 222 15.12 -18.81 15.67
C GLN A 222 16.07 -18.29 14.59
N TRP A 223 15.54 -17.82 13.45
CA TRP A 223 16.34 -17.18 12.40
C TRP A 223 17.13 -15.97 12.93
N TYR A 224 16.48 -15.12 13.74
CA TYR A 224 17.14 -14.00 14.40
C TYR A 224 18.18 -14.43 15.45
N ILE A 225 17.86 -15.43 16.27
CA ILE A 225 18.79 -15.96 17.27
C ILE A 225 20.03 -16.55 16.60
N ILE A 226 19.88 -17.25 15.47
CA ILE A 226 21.01 -17.74 14.68
C ILE A 226 21.91 -16.56 14.29
N ALA A 227 21.36 -15.48 13.74
CA ALA A 227 22.12 -14.29 13.36
C ALA A 227 22.88 -13.65 14.53
N VAL A 228 22.28 -13.67 15.72
CA VAL A 228 22.82 -13.01 16.91
C VAL A 228 23.84 -13.88 17.65
N MET A 229 23.66 -15.20 17.63
CA MET A 229 24.49 -16.17 18.35
C MET A 229 25.62 -16.76 17.52
N THR A 230 25.64 -16.56 16.20
CA THR A 230 26.81 -16.89 15.38
C THR A 230 28.01 -16.02 15.76
N PRO A 231 29.19 -16.63 16.01
CA PRO A 231 30.41 -15.93 16.35
C PRO A 231 30.88 -15.06 15.18
N MET A 232 31.63 -14.02 15.52
CA MET A 232 32.33 -13.21 14.54
C MET A 232 33.64 -13.89 14.15
N CYS A 233 34.24 -13.52 13.00
CA CYS A 233 35.53 -14.05 12.59
C CYS A 233 36.66 -13.70 13.59
N ASP A 234 36.49 -12.64 14.37
CA ASP A 234 37.40 -12.26 15.47
C ASP A 234 37.23 -13.12 16.74
N ASP A 235 36.15 -13.91 16.84
CA ASP A 235 35.86 -14.73 18.02
C ASP A 235 36.85 -15.92 18.12
N PRO A 236 37.48 -16.16 19.28
CA PRO A 236 38.36 -17.31 19.50
C PRO A 236 37.74 -18.67 19.18
N ARG A 237 36.40 -18.78 19.20
CA ARG A 237 35.65 -20.01 18.86
C ARG A 237 35.46 -20.24 17.36
N CYS A 238 35.90 -19.32 16.50
CA CYS A 238 35.84 -19.55 15.06
C CYS A 238 36.81 -20.72 14.68
N PRO A 239 36.46 -21.59 13.73
CA PRO A 239 37.21 -22.83 13.43
C PRO A 239 38.70 -22.60 13.12
N THR A 240 39.02 -21.45 12.54
CA THR A 240 40.40 -21.01 12.25
C THR A 240 41.32 -21.04 13.47
N PHE A 241 40.82 -20.61 14.63
CA PHE A 241 41.59 -20.57 15.87
C PHE A 241 41.45 -21.85 16.70
N LEU A 242 40.31 -22.54 16.56
CA LEU A 242 40.02 -23.76 17.29
C LEU A 242 40.85 -24.94 16.78
N ASP A 243 40.92 -25.13 15.45
CA ASP A 243 41.67 -26.24 14.83
C ASP A 243 43.19 -26.09 15.05
N SER A 244 43.67 -24.84 15.05
CA SER A 244 45.08 -24.52 15.26
C SER A 244 45.53 -24.50 16.73
N HIS A 245 44.66 -24.89 17.68
CA HIS A 245 44.91 -24.84 19.13
C HIS A 245 45.30 -23.45 19.66
N ASN A 246 45.01 -22.39 18.89
CA ASN A 246 45.35 -21.00 19.20
C ASN A 246 44.20 -20.20 19.83
N CYS A 247 43.07 -20.85 20.14
CA CYS A 247 41.90 -20.22 20.77
C CYS A 247 42.27 -19.45 22.06
N ILE A 248 43.08 -20.06 22.95
CA ILE A 248 43.46 -19.44 24.22
C ILE A 248 44.33 -18.20 23.97
N ASN A 249 45.33 -18.31 23.09
CA ASN A 249 46.25 -17.22 22.74
C ASN A 249 45.49 -16.03 22.14
N GLN A 250 44.54 -16.29 21.24
CA GLN A 250 43.71 -15.25 20.64
C GLN A 250 42.80 -14.58 21.67
N CYS A 251 42.19 -15.37 22.56
CA CYS A 251 41.36 -14.84 23.64
C CYS A 251 42.13 -13.91 24.59
N GLU A 252 43.35 -14.31 24.98
CA GLU A 252 44.22 -13.47 25.81
C GLU A 252 44.66 -12.18 25.10
N LEU A 253 44.97 -12.27 23.80
CA LEU A 253 45.33 -11.12 22.98
C LEU A 253 44.19 -10.09 22.89
N LEU A 254 42.94 -10.55 22.73
CA LEU A 254 41.77 -9.67 22.72
C LEU A 254 41.53 -8.99 24.07
N LEU A 255 41.76 -9.69 25.18
CA LEU A 255 41.69 -9.12 26.53
C LEU A 255 42.78 -8.07 26.75
N GLN A 256 44.00 -8.32 26.29
CA GLN A 256 45.12 -7.37 26.38
C GLN A 256 44.91 -6.11 25.53
N GLN A 257 44.29 -6.25 24.36
CA GLN A 257 43.95 -5.11 23.49
C GLN A 257 42.83 -4.22 24.06
N GLY A 258 42.20 -4.61 25.18
CA GLY A 258 41.14 -3.82 25.81
C GLY A 258 39.90 -3.67 24.94
N LYS A 259 39.71 -4.53 23.94
CA LYS A 259 38.51 -4.50 23.09
C LYS A 259 37.28 -4.89 23.89
N THR A 260 36.18 -4.19 23.67
CA THR A 260 34.93 -4.36 24.42
C THR A 260 33.89 -5.11 23.59
N TYR A 261 34.21 -6.33 23.15
CA TYR A 261 33.20 -7.19 22.54
C TYR A 261 32.28 -7.76 23.62
N ASN A 262 30.99 -7.92 23.31
CA ASN A 262 29.99 -8.38 24.29
C ASN A 262 30.30 -9.77 24.86
N PHE A 263 30.91 -10.67 24.07
CA PHE A 263 31.29 -12.01 24.53
C PHE A 263 32.47 -12.01 25.52
N LEU A 264 33.32 -10.97 25.51
CA LEU A 264 34.47 -10.86 26.43
C LEU A 264 34.04 -10.53 27.86
N ARG A 265 32.83 -10.00 28.07
CA ARG A 265 32.30 -9.71 29.41
C ARG A 265 32.19 -10.99 30.23
N ASP A 266 31.52 -12.00 29.68
CA ASP A 266 31.28 -13.27 30.36
C ASP A 266 32.60 -14.03 30.62
N ILE A 267 33.57 -13.90 29.70
CA ILE A 267 34.92 -14.46 29.87
C ILE A 267 35.62 -13.82 31.08
N ARG A 268 35.53 -12.49 31.22
CA ARG A 268 36.14 -11.74 32.33
C ARG A 268 35.49 -12.03 33.68
N GLU A 269 34.19 -12.34 33.70
CA GLU A 269 33.45 -12.69 34.92
C GLU A 269 33.61 -14.17 35.31
N SER A 270 33.96 -15.06 34.37
CA SER A 270 34.12 -16.49 34.63
C SER A 270 35.44 -16.85 35.32
N VAL A 271 35.39 -17.75 36.31
CA VAL A 271 36.57 -18.24 37.06
C VAL A 271 37.56 -19.01 36.17
N ARG A 272 37.07 -19.65 35.09
CA ARG A 272 37.91 -20.40 34.13
C ARG A 272 38.43 -19.54 32.98
N GLY A 273 38.01 -18.27 32.87
CA GLY A 273 38.46 -17.33 31.85
C GLY A 273 38.46 -17.89 30.43
N CYS A 274 39.51 -17.59 29.67
CA CYS A 274 39.70 -18.08 28.29
C CYS A 274 39.79 -19.62 28.19
N GLN A 275 40.27 -20.31 29.22
CA GLN A 275 40.36 -21.79 29.22
C GLN A 275 38.97 -22.43 29.25
N GLY A 276 38.05 -21.88 30.04
CA GLY A 276 36.65 -22.33 30.06
C GLY A 276 35.91 -21.97 28.78
N TYR A 277 36.24 -20.84 28.15
CA TYR A 277 35.60 -20.41 26.91
C TYR A 277 35.98 -21.29 25.70
N CYS A 278 37.22 -21.77 25.66
CA CYS A 278 37.79 -22.61 24.59
C CYS A 278 37.63 -24.13 24.82
N ASP A 279 36.88 -24.58 25.84
CA ASP A 279 36.74 -26.00 26.19
C ASP A 279 35.82 -26.75 25.20
N THR A 280 36.41 -27.64 24.40
CA THR A 280 35.72 -28.46 23.38
C THR A 280 34.82 -29.55 23.97
N ALA A 281 34.91 -29.85 25.28
CA ALA A 281 33.95 -30.76 25.92
C ALA A 281 32.55 -30.14 26.03
N THR A 282 32.47 -28.81 26.03
CA THR A 282 31.20 -28.07 26.16
C THR A 282 30.64 -27.62 24.81
N PHE A 283 31.40 -27.79 23.73
CA PHE A 283 31.15 -27.18 22.42
C PHE A 283 31.53 -28.11 21.27
N ASP A 284 30.60 -28.33 20.34
CA ASP A 284 30.78 -29.12 19.13
C ASP A 284 31.17 -28.19 17.97
N PRO A 285 32.42 -28.27 17.48
CA PRO A 285 32.90 -27.44 16.38
C PRO A 285 32.12 -27.65 15.08
N ALA A 286 31.45 -28.79 14.90
CA ALA A 286 30.66 -29.07 13.70
C ALA A 286 29.39 -28.20 13.56
N TYR A 287 29.09 -27.32 14.51
CA TYR A 287 28.03 -26.32 14.38
C TYR A 287 28.53 -25.00 13.77
N TYR A 288 29.84 -24.80 13.67
CA TYR A 288 30.46 -23.58 13.16
C TYR A 288 31.36 -23.97 12.01
N ASP A 289 30.82 -23.92 10.81
CA ASP A 289 31.58 -24.21 9.60
C ASP A 289 31.73 -22.90 8.81
N CYS A 290 32.97 -22.51 8.47
CA CYS A 290 33.22 -21.35 7.61
C CYS A 290 32.65 -21.60 6.19
N ASP A 291 32.40 -22.85 5.77
CA ASP A 291 31.91 -23.23 4.45
C ASP A 291 30.40 -23.06 4.24
N MET A 292 29.66 -22.71 5.30
CA MET A 292 28.20 -22.57 5.25
C MET A 292 27.77 -21.14 4.98
N ALA A 293 27.28 -20.90 3.75
CA ALA A 293 26.66 -19.63 3.36
C ALA A 293 25.54 -19.24 4.35
N LEU A 294 25.51 -17.96 4.75
CA LEU A 294 24.51 -17.34 5.64
C LEU A 294 24.51 -17.79 7.11
N VAL A 295 25.32 -18.80 7.47
CA VAL A 295 25.29 -19.46 8.78
C VAL A 295 26.72 -19.61 9.39
N GLY A 296 27.79 -19.29 8.64
CA GLY A 296 29.19 -19.28 9.09
C GLY A 296 29.59 -18.09 9.99
N CYS A 297 30.90 -17.87 10.19
CA CYS A 297 31.44 -16.74 10.97
C CYS A 297 31.20 -15.40 10.24
N PHE A 298 30.72 -14.36 10.94
CA PHE A 298 30.51 -13.02 10.35
C PHE A 298 31.77 -12.14 10.43
N SER A 299 32.14 -11.49 9.32
CA SER A 299 33.36 -10.67 9.21
C SER A 299 33.32 -9.34 9.99
N THR A 300 32.20 -8.62 10.02
CA THR A 300 32.09 -7.33 10.74
C THR A 300 30.74 -7.12 11.44
N GLU A 301 30.76 -6.40 12.57
CA GLU A 301 29.57 -6.02 13.37
C GLU A 301 28.75 -4.88 12.72
N ARG A 302 29.38 -3.99 11.93
CA ARG A 302 28.79 -2.72 11.45
C ARG A 302 29.03 -2.37 9.97
N GLY A 303 29.55 -3.28 9.15
CA GLY A 303 29.89 -2.98 7.75
C GLY A 303 28.68 -2.72 6.86
N VAL A 304 28.67 -1.61 6.12
CA VAL A 304 27.80 -1.40 4.95
C VAL A 304 28.50 -2.05 3.76
N VAL A 305 27.75 -2.82 2.95
CA VAL A 305 28.26 -3.52 1.77
C VAL A 305 28.91 -2.51 0.82
N GLY A 306 30.23 -2.57 0.68
CA GLY A 306 30.98 -1.80 -0.30
C GLY A 306 32.49 -1.89 -0.10
N THR A 307 33.15 -2.76 -0.86
CA THR A 307 34.07 -2.43 -1.97
C THR A 307 34.77 -3.71 -2.42
N VAL A 308 34.66 -4.02 -3.71
CA VAL A 308 35.39 -5.10 -4.39
C VAL A 308 36.85 -4.68 -4.56
N SER A 309 37.84 -5.52 -4.21
CA SER A 309 39.20 -5.34 -4.71
C SER A 309 39.93 -6.67 -4.95
N HIS A 310 40.47 -6.77 -6.16
CA HIS A 310 41.05 -7.94 -6.79
C HIS A 310 42.16 -8.66 -6.00
N GLY A 311 42.02 -9.99 -5.95
CA GLY A 311 43.08 -10.96 -6.21
C GLY A 311 43.78 -11.56 -4.98
N ILE A 312 43.76 -12.90 -4.89
CA ILE A 312 44.91 -13.80 -4.63
C ILE A 312 44.37 -15.24 -4.46
N VAL A 313 45.10 -16.21 -5.02
CA VAL A 313 44.82 -17.66 -4.98
C VAL A 313 45.08 -18.21 -3.58
N VAL A 314 44.15 -18.95 -2.97
CA VAL A 314 44.41 -19.58 -1.65
C VAL A 314 43.72 -20.93 -1.42
N SER A 315 44.43 -21.79 -0.67
CA SER A 315 44.06 -23.13 -0.19
C SER A 315 43.04 -23.13 0.97
N ARG A 316 42.51 -24.34 1.23
CA ARG A 316 41.44 -24.76 2.18
C ARG A 316 41.45 -24.20 3.63
N HIS A 317 42.47 -23.48 4.07
CA HIS A 317 42.58 -22.96 5.45
C HIS A 317 42.31 -21.45 5.58
N ASP A 318 42.19 -20.71 4.48
CA ASP A 318 42.19 -19.23 4.52
C ASP A 318 40.80 -18.61 4.28
N MET A 319 39.73 -19.42 4.29
CA MET A 319 38.39 -18.95 3.92
C MET A 319 37.77 -17.97 4.91
N CYS A 320 38.29 -17.90 6.13
CA CYS A 320 37.90 -16.91 7.13
C CYS A 320 38.82 -15.66 7.11
N VAL A 321 39.81 -15.58 6.20
CA VAL A 321 40.72 -14.43 5.99
C VAL A 321 40.57 -13.80 4.59
N LEU A 322 40.21 -14.56 3.57
CA LEU A 322 39.88 -14.04 2.24
C LEU A 322 38.61 -14.72 1.71
N ASP A 323 37.47 -14.04 1.82
CA ASP A 323 36.47 -14.17 0.76
C ASP A 323 35.76 -12.82 0.54
N ASP A 324 36.12 -12.19 -0.58
CA ASP A 324 35.52 -10.97 -1.14
C ASP A 324 34.17 -11.30 -1.84
N HIS A 325 33.51 -12.38 -1.41
CA HIS A 325 32.23 -12.85 -1.89
C HIS A 325 31.22 -12.97 -0.74
N VAL A 326 30.50 -11.86 -0.54
CA VAL A 326 29.18 -11.80 0.12
C VAL A 326 29.14 -12.39 1.54
N GLY A 327 30.13 -12.04 2.37
CA GLY A 327 29.94 -12.04 3.83
C GLY A 327 28.97 -10.92 4.21
N THR A 328 27.66 -11.20 4.20
CA THR A 328 26.64 -10.23 4.59
C THR A 328 26.92 -9.75 6.01
N ALA A 329 27.15 -8.45 6.19
CA ALA A 329 27.22 -7.86 7.53
C ALA A 329 26.02 -8.34 8.37
N ARG A 330 26.28 -8.76 9.60
CA ARG A 330 25.27 -9.34 10.52
C ARG A 330 24.01 -8.46 10.63
N TRP A 331 24.19 -7.14 10.62
CA TRP A 331 23.10 -6.17 10.60
C TRP A 331 22.22 -6.27 9.35
N THR A 332 22.81 -6.44 8.17
CA THR A 332 22.06 -6.61 6.90
C THR A 332 21.21 -7.88 6.95
N TYR A 333 21.75 -8.97 7.51
CA TYR A 333 21.01 -10.22 7.67
C TYR A 333 19.80 -10.05 8.60
N VAL A 334 20.00 -9.41 9.76
CA VAL A 334 18.92 -9.07 10.70
C VAL A 334 17.89 -8.13 10.06
N LEU A 335 18.33 -7.16 9.25
CA LEU A 335 17.44 -6.25 8.55
C LEU A 335 16.60 -6.98 7.50
N VAL A 336 17.20 -7.86 6.70
CA VAL A 336 16.48 -8.68 5.71
C VAL A 336 15.46 -9.57 6.40
N GLN A 337 15.85 -10.25 7.49
CA GLN A 337 14.92 -11.05 8.29
C GLN A 337 13.74 -10.21 8.82
N GLY A 338 14.00 -9.00 9.32
CA GLY A 338 12.96 -8.08 9.80
C GLY A 338 12.02 -7.59 8.69
N ILE A 339 12.54 -7.28 7.50
CA ILE A 339 11.72 -6.91 6.33
C ILE A 339 10.84 -8.08 5.90
N VAL A 340 11.40 -9.29 5.80
CA VAL A 340 10.63 -10.48 5.39
C VAL A 340 9.55 -10.81 6.42
N LEU A 341 9.87 -10.75 7.72
CA LEU A 341 8.90 -10.94 8.79
C LEU A 341 7.78 -9.90 8.72
N GLY A 342 8.13 -8.62 8.61
CA GLY A 342 7.16 -7.52 8.52
C GLY A 342 6.25 -7.65 7.31
N LEU A 343 6.80 -7.86 6.11
CA LEU A 343 6.00 -8.05 4.90
C LEU A 343 5.08 -9.28 5.00
N THR A 344 5.57 -10.37 5.56
CA THR A 344 4.76 -11.59 5.68
C THR A 344 3.61 -11.41 6.67
N LEU A 345 3.86 -10.81 7.83
CA LEU A 345 2.82 -10.53 8.83
C LEU A 345 1.82 -9.47 8.37
N ASP A 346 2.32 -8.31 7.91
CA ASP A 346 1.49 -7.15 7.57
C ASP A 346 0.74 -7.29 6.25
N ILE A 347 1.25 -8.06 5.28
CA ILE A 347 0.59 -8.24 3.96
C ILE A 347 -0.11 -9.59 3.89
N LEU A 348 0.66 -10.69 3.98
CA LEU A 348 0.13 -12.02 3.71
C LEU A 348 -0.85 -12.47 4.80
N PHE A 349 -0.42 -12.42 6.06
CA PHE A 349 -1.27 -12.85 7.16
C PHE A 349 -2.45 -11.91 7.37
N LEU A 350 -2.26 -10.59 7.30
CA LEU A 350 -3.36 -9.64 7.38
C LEU A 350 -4.42 -9.92 6.31
N ALA A 351 -4.03 -10.08 5.04
CA ALA A 351 -4.97 -10.36 3.95
C ALA A 351 -5.71 -11.69 4.14
N ILE A 352 -5.02 -12.74 4.60
CA ILE A 352 -5.62 -14.04 4.90
C ILE A 352 -6.63 -13.91 6.05
N PHE A 353 -6.27 -13.23 7.14
CA PHE A 353 -7.16 -13.05 8.28
C PHE A 353 -8.34 -12.16 7.98
N GLU A 354 -8.18 -11.12 7.17
CA GLU A 354 -9.28 -10.29 6.67
C GLU A 354 -10.25 -11.12 5.82
N LEU A 355 -9.73 -11.95 4.91
CA LEU A 355 -10.55 -12.85 4.11
C LEU A 355 -11.35 -13.80 5.01
N ILE A 356 -10.68 -14.50 5.92
CA ILE A 356 -11.35 -15.46 6.80
C ILE A 356 -12.35 -14.75 7.71
N ALA A 357 -11.97 -13.64 8.33
CA ALA A 357 -12.87 -12.85 9.17
C ALA A 357 -14.08 -12.39 8.37
N SER A 358 -13.93 -11.97 7.10
CA SER A 358 -15.04 -11.57 6.25
C SER A 358 -16.01 -12.73 5.98
N VAL A 359 -15.50 -13.93 5.69
CA VAL A 359 -16.32 -15.13 5.46
C VAL A 359 -17.11 -15.49 6.71
N PHE A 360 -16.47 -15.53 7.87
CA PHE A 360 -17.16 -15.83 9.14
C PHE A 360 -18.17 -14.74 9.51
N ASN A 361 -17.84 -13.46 9.28
CA ASN A 361 -18.74 -12.36 9.61
C ASN A 361 -20.01 -12.37 8.73
N LYS A 362 -19.86 -12.66 7.43
CA LYS A 362 -21.01 -12.90 6.53
C LYS A 362 -21.83 -14.10 6.97
N TRP A 363 -21.19 -15.17 7.42
CA TRP A 363 -21.88 -16.36 7.92
C TRP A 363 -22.63 -16.12 9.23
N GLU A 364 -22.13 -15.26 10.12
CA GLU A 364 -22.79 -14.87 11.37
C GLU A 364 -24.04 -14.00 11.18
N ASN A 365 -24.15 -13.34 10.02
CA ASN A 365 -25.34 -12.67 9.52
C ASN A 365 -25.90 -11.59 10.49
N TYR A 366 -25.31 -10.40 10.44
CA TYR A 366 -25.70 -9.24 11.26
C TYR A 366 -26.71 -8.34 10.56
N ALA A 367 -27.66 -7.81 11.33
CA ALA A 367 -28.77 -6.99 10.81
C ALA A 367 -28.35 -5.56 10.44
N THR A 368 -27.40 -4.97 11.18
CA THR A 368 -26.93 -3.60 10.96
C THR A 368 -25.49 -3.57 10.47
N LEU A 369 -25.17 -2.60 9.62
CA LEU A 369 -23.83 -2.44 9.07
C LEU A 369 -22.81 -2.07 10.17
N GLN A 370 -23.21 -1.23 11.13
CA GLN A 370 -22.36 -0.87 12.27
C GLN A 370 -21.99 -2.09 13.12
N GLU A 371 -22.95 -2.96 13.43
CA GLU A 371 -22.66 -4.17 14.20
C GLU A 371 -21.78 -5.14 13.40
N ASN A 372 -22.07 -5.30 12.11
CA ASN A 372 -21.26 -6.12 11.21
C ASN A 372 -19.80 -5.64 11.20
N ASN A 373 -19.57 -4.34 11.02
CA ASN A 373 -18.23 -3.74 10.99
C ASN A 373 -17.54 -3.81 12.36
N ARG A 374 -18.26 -3.56 13.45
CA ARG A 374 -17.72 -3.70 14.81
C ARG A 374 -17.22 -5.11 15.08
N ARG A 375 -18.01 -6.12 14.74
CA ARG A 375 -17.67 -7.54 14.93
C ARG A 375 -16.54 -7.99 14.01
N PHE A 376 -16.45 -7.44 12.81
CA PHE A 376 -15.32 -7.66 11.92
C PHE A 376 -14.02 -7.12 12.53
N VAL A 377 -14.03 -5.87 13.02
CA VAL A 377 -12.89 -5.23 13.68
C VAL A 377 -12.46 -5.98 14.93
N GLU A 378 -13.39 -6.43 15.77
CA GLU A 378 -13.09 -7.24 16.96
C GLU A 378 -12.34 -8.53 16.61
N LYS A 379 -12.73 -9.22 15.53
CA LYS A 379 -12.06 -10.45 15.08
C LYS A 379 -10.66 -10.20 14.55
N ILE A 380 -10.49 -9.19 13.69
CA ILE A 380 -9.18 -8.82 13.14
C ILE A 380 -8.24 -8.35 14.24
N PHE A 381 -8.74 -7.59 15.20
CA PHE A 381 -7.96 -7.08 16.32
C PHE A 381 -7.24 -8.20 17.07
N LEU A 382 -7.90 -9.33 17.31
CA LEU A 382 -7.29 -10.47 18.00
C LEU A 382 -6.10 -11.05 17.23
N PHE A 383 -6.27 -11.30 15.92
CA PHE A 383 -5.19 -11.83 15.09
C PHE A 383 -4.04 -10.83 14.94
N ASN A 384 -4.37 -9.55 14.78
CA ASN A 384 -3.38 -8.49 14.66
C ASN A 384 -2.58 -8.31 15.96
N TRP A 385 -3.25 -8.37 17.11
CA TRP A 385 -2.61 -8.35 18.42
C TRP A 385 -1.63 -9.52 18.56
N VAL A 386 -2.09 -10.73 18.26
CA VAL A 386 -1.25 -11.94 18.30
C VAL A 386 -0.03 -11.79 17.39
N GLY A 387 -0.22 -11.36 16.13
CA GLY A 387 0.84 -11.20 15.15
C GLY A 387 1.93 -10.23 15.59
N TYR A 388 1.55 -9.10 16.20
CA TYR A 388 2.53 -8.10 16.67
C TYR A 388 3.22 -8.48 17.97
N PHE A 389 2.53 -9.09 18.91
CA PHE A 389 3.09 -9.31 20.24
C PHE A 389 3.83 -10.64 20.42
N TYR A 390 3.55 -11.66 19.60
CA TYR A 390 4.19 -12.97 19.75
C TYR A 390 5.71 -12.94 19.65
N TRP A 391 6.27 -12.14 18.75
CA TRP A 391 7.71 -11.92 18.67
C TRP A 391 8.30 -11.47 20.02
N PHE A 392 7.65 -10.48 20.64
CA PHE A 392 8.08 -9.93 21.92
C PHE A 392 7.90 -10.93 23.06
N PHE A 393 6.78 -11.66 23.09
CA PHE A 393 6.52 -12.69 24.10
C PHE A 393 7.53 -13.83 24.03
N LEU A 394 7.84 -14.32 22.83
CA LEU A 394 8.81 -15.40 22.62
C LEU A 394 10.22 -14.99 23.07
N LEU A 395 10.66 -13.79 22.71
CA LEU A 395 11.97 -13.32 23.16
C LEU A 395 12.02 -13.10 24.68
N ALA A 396 11.02 -12.43 25.23
CA ALA A 396 10.97 -12.07 26.65
C ALA A 396 10.84 -13.27 27.59
N PHE A 397 9.91 -14.19 27.30
CA PHE A 397 9.49 -15.23 28.24
C PHE A 397 10.00 -16.63 27.90
N LEU A 398 10.47 -16.86 26.66
CA LEU A 398 11.00 -18.16 26.27
C LEU A 398 12.51 -18.11 26.04
N TYR A 399 12.99 -17.32 25.07
CA TYR A 399 14.39 -17.35 24.68
C TYR A 399 15.32 -16.74 25.71
N THR A 400 15.03 -15.57 26.27
CA THR A 400 15.94 -14.97 27.27
C THR A 400 16.09 -15.79 28.55
N PRO A 401 15.02 -16.29 29.19
CA PRO A 401 15.17 -17.10 30.41
C PRO A 401 15.61 -18.54 30.13
N TYR A 402 15.09 -19.20 29.08
CA TYR A 402 15.29 -20.64 28.83
C TYR A 402 16.11 -20.92 27.56
N GLY A 403 16.89 -19.95 27.08
CA GLY A 403 17.57 -20.06 25.79
C GLY A 403 18.47 -21.28 25.65
N GLY A 404 19.21 -21.66 26.69
CA GLY A 404 20.03 -22.88 26.68
C GLY A 404 19.20 -24.15 26.50
N GLU A 405 18.11 -24.29 27.24
CA GLU A 405 17.19 -25.44 27.16
C GLU A 405 16.49 -25.50 25.80
N VAL A 406 16.08 -24.34 25.26
CA VAL A 406 15.45 -24.25 23.94
C VAL A 406 16.42 -24.66 22.84
N GLN A 407 17.66 -24.18 22.87
CA GLN A 407 18.68 -24.57 21.89
C GLN A 407 19.03 -26.06 22.03
N GLU A 408 19.11 -26.60 23.24
CA GLU A 408 19.30 -28.04 23.45
C GLU A 408 18.13 -28.86 22.90
N PHE A 409 16.89 -28.43 23.12
CA PHE A 409 15.71 -29.07 22.55
C PHE A 409 15.79 -29.12 21.02
N ILE A 410 16.16 -27.99 20.38
CA ILE A 410 16.35 -27.88 18.92
C ILE A 410 17.47 -28.82 18.46
N ARG A 411 18.60 -28.86 19.17
CA ARG A 411 19.73 -29.73 18.88
C ARG A 411 19.34 -31.21 18.86
N VAL A 412 18.54 -31.64 19.83
CA VAL A 412 18.18 -33.06 20.00
C VAL A 412 17.01 -33.48 19.10
N HIS A 413 16.03 -32.61 18.86
CA HIS A 413 14.79 -32.97 18.17
C HIS A 413 14.68 -32.44 16.74
N ILE A 414 15.37 -31.35 16.40
CA ILE A 414 15.28 -30.72 15.07
C ILE A 414 16.54 -31.03 14.27
N ASP A 415 17.72 -30.77 14.83
CA ASP A 415 18.99 -30.89 14.11
C ASP A 415 19.39 -32.36 13.85
N THR A 416 18.83 -33.31 14.60
CA THR A 416 18.99 -34.75 14.36
C THR A 416 18.14 -35.26 13.19
N ASN A 417 17.07 -34.54 12.83
CA ASN A 417 16.14 -34.95 11.80
C ASN A 417 16.66 -34.55 10.40
N MET A 418 17.04 -35.55 9.60
CA MET A 418 17.62 -35.35 8.26
C MET A 418 16.70 -34.58 7.30
N TRP A 419 15.38 -34.70 7.46
CA TRP A 419 14.40 -33.98 6.66
C TRP A 419 14.48 -32.46 6.84
N PHE A 420 14.63 -32.00 8.08
CA PHE A 420 14.69 -30.56 8.37
C PHE A 420 16.06 -29.95 8.10
N THR A 421 17.13 -30.74 8.28
CA THR A 421 18.51 -30.27 8.15
C THR A 421 19.10 -30.43 6.74
N GLY A 422 18.32 -30.94 5.78
CA GLY A 422 18.81 -31.18 4.41
C GLY A 422 20.02 -32.10 4.40
N ASN A 423 19.89 -33.29 5.02
CA ASN A 423 20.97 -34.26 5.23
C ASN A 423 22.10 -33.73 6.14
N GLY A 424 21.77 -32.98 7.19
CA GLY A 424 22.75 -32.48 8.17
C GLY A 424 23.55 -31.25 7.72
N ARG A 425 23.20 -30.64 6.59
CA ARG A 425 23.85 -29.42 6.08
C ARG A 425 23.44 -28.17 6.85
N PHE A 426 22.19 -28.08 7.29
CA PHE A 426 21.69 -26.93 8.05
C PHE A 426 21.45 -27.34 9.49
N LYS A 427 22.14 -26.67 10.42
CA LYS A 427 21.95 -26.82 11.86
C LYS A 427 21.40 -25.53 12.43
N PHE A 428 20.29 -25.59 13.13
CA PHE A 428 19.58 -24.43 13.66
C PHE A 428 20.01 -24.09 15.07
N SER A 429 20.48 -25.06 15.87
CA SER A 429 20.92 -24.81 17.24
C SER A 429 22.21 -23.97 17.28
N ARG A 430 22.27 -23.06 18.24
CA ARG A 430 23.47 -22.27 18.57
C ARG A 430 23.79 -22.37 20.05
N TYR A 431 25.07 -22.25 20.39
CA TYR A 431 25.48 -22.17 21.78
C TYR A 431 24.96 -20.87 22.39
N TRP A 432 24.23 -21.02 23.49
CA TRP A 432 23.61 -19.90 24.16
C TRP A 432 24.63 -19.15 25.03
N VAL A 433 24.80 -17.86 24.76
CA VAL A 433 25.60 -16.94 25.58
C VAL A 433 24.66 -15.94 26.24
N SER A 434 24.66 -15.93 27.56
CA SER A 434 23.75 -15.09 28.36
C SER A 434 24.05 -13.60 28.18
N GLY A 435 23.02 -12.80 27.95
CA GLY A 435 23.18 -11.35 27.81
C GLY A 435 23.82 -10.89 26.49
N LEU A 436 24.03 -11.78 25.51
CA LEU A 436 24.39 -11.41 24.14
C LEU A 436 23.17 -10.90 23.34
N VAL A 437 22.00 -11.46 23.62
CA VAL A 437 20.72 -10.96 23.11
C VAL A 437 20.30 -9.76 23.98
N GLY A 438 20.66 -8.56 23.54
CA GLY A 438 20.18 -7.33 24.15
C GLY A 438 18.70 -7.11 23.83
N MET A 439 17.85 -7.12 24.85
CA MET A 439 16.40 -6.89 24.71
C MET A 439 16.09 -5.55 24.04
N ASP A 440 16.90 -4.53 24.31
CA ASP A 440 16.85 -3.23 23.66
C ASP A 440 16.98 -3.34 22.14
N SER A 441 18.01 -4.04 21.65
CA SER A 441 18.23 -4.22 20.21
C SER A 441 17.16 -5.11 19.56
N ALA A 442 16.70 -6.14 20.26
CA ALA A 442 15.73 -7.12 19.77
C ALA A 442 14.30 -6.56 19.71
N PHE A 443 13.98 -5.58 20.55
CA PHE A 443 12.69 -4.89 20.56
C PHE A 443 12.66 -3.66 19.66
N VAL A 444 13.72 -2.84 19.69
CA VAL A 444 13.73 -1.55 18.98
C VAL A 444 13.85 -1.75 17.47
N THR A 445 14.70 -2.68 17.01
CA THR A 445 14.99 -2.84 15.58
C THR A 445 13.73 -3.20 14.78
N PRO A 446 12.94 -4.23 15.15
CA PRO A 446 11.71 -4.55 14.43
C PRO A 446 10.67 -3.43 14.50
N LEU A 447 10.52 -2.76 15.65
CA LEU A 447 9.57 -1.64 15.79
C LEU A 447 9.92 -0.48 14.85
N ILE A 448 11.18 -0.06 14.80
CA ILE A 448 11.58 1.05 13.92
C ILE A 448 11.45 0.65 12.45
N VAL A 449 11.91 -0.55 12.09
CA VAL A 449 11.88 -1.03 10.70
C VAL A 449 10.43 -1.20 10.22
N THR A 450 9.54 -1.79 11.01
CA THR A 450 8.12 -1.95 10.65
C THR A 450 7.42 -0.61 10.50
N GLN A 451 7.67 0.37 11.38
CA GLN A 451 7.07 1.71 11.23
C GLN A 451 7.58 2.44 9.98
N ALA A 452 8.87 2.34 9.68
CA ALA A 452 9.45 2.89 8.46
C ALA A 452 8.86 2.23 7.20
N LEU A 453 8.73 0.91 7.22
CA LEU A 453 8.15 0.12 6.13
C LEU A 453 6.66 0.46 5.94
N ASN A 454 5.89 0.58 7.02
CA ASN A 454 4.49 0.99 6.98
C ASN A 454 4.30 2.40 6.40
N LEU A 455 5.21 3.34 6.69
CA LEU A 455 5.21 4.66 6.07
C LEU A 455 5.47 4.56 4.56
N VAL A 456 6.44 3.73 4.15
CA VAL A 456 6.73 3.50 2.73
C VAL A 456 5.53 2.89 2.02
N ILE A 457 4.94 1.82 2.56
CA ILE A 457 3.83 1.10 1.93
C ILE A 457 2.56 1.95 1.90
N ASN A 458 2.17 2.59 3.01
CA ASN A 458 0.87 3.26 3.07
C ASN A 458 0.88 4.67 2.49
N THR A 459 2.05 5.32 2.41
CA THR A 459 2.13 6.72 1.94
C THR A 459 2.94 6.84 0.65
N PHE A 460 4.20 6.41 0.66
CA PHE A 460 5.09 6.63 -0.49
C PHE A 460 4.70 5.80 -1.70
N VAL A 461 4.36 4.51 -1.53
CA VAL A 461 4.02 3.62 -2.65
C VAL A 461 2.77 4.12 -3.40
N PRO A 462 1.60 4.38 -2.77
CA PRO A 462 0.44 4.92 -3.45
C PRO A 462 0.70 6.29 -4.09
N PHE A 463 1.48 7.16 -3.43
CA PHE A 463 1.82 8.46 -3.96
C PHE A 463 2.66 8.37 -5.24
N LEU A 464 3.71 7.55 -5.23
CA LEU A 464 4.59 7.33 -6.38
C LEU A 464 3.85 6.62 -7.51
N LEU A 465 3.05 5.60 -7.20
CA LEU A 465 2.22 4.90 -8.17
C LEU A 465 1.24 5.85 -8.84
N ARG A 466 0.50 6.66 -8.06
CA ARG A 466 -0.43 7.66 -8.60
C ARG A 466 0.29 8.66 -9.50
N ARG A 467 1.45 9.16 -9.07
CA ARG A 467 2.24 10.12 -9.87
C ARG A 467 2.73 9.50 -11.17
N ALA A 468 3.19 8.24 -11.15
CA ALA A 468 3.63 7.52 -12.33
C ALA A 468 2.46 7.26 -13.31
N VAL A 469 1.29 6.83 -12.80
CA VAL A 469 0.09 6.59 -13.62
C VAL A 469 -0.40 7.89 -14.26
N VAL A 470 -0.47 9.00 -13.51
CA VAL A 470 -0.85 10.30 -14.07
C VAL A 470 0.14 10.76 -15.13
N SER A 471 1.45 10.68 -14.86
CA SER A 471 2.48 11.06 -15.82
C SER A 471 2.41 10.23 -17.11
N ALA A 472 2.17 8.93 -17.00
CA ALA A 472 2.03 8.04 -18.16
C ALA A 472 0.77 8.37 -18.98
N ARG A 473 -0.35 8.62 -18.30
CA ARG A 473 -1.61 9.04 -18.94
C ARG A 473 -1.46 10.36 -19.68
N ASP A 474 -0.84 11.36 -19.04
CA ASP A 474 -0.67 12.69 -19.64
C ASP A 474 0.26 12.61 -20.87
N THR A 475 1.32 11.79 -20.80
CA THR A 475 2.21 11.52 -21.95
C THR A 475 1.45 10.84 -23.10
N TYR A 476 0.59 9.87 -22.79
CA TYR A 476 -0.25 9.20 -23.78
C TYR A 476 -1.26 10.16 -24.43
N LEU A 477 -1.95 11.00 -23.65
CA LEU A 477 -2.91 11.97 -24.15
C LEU A 477 -2.23 13.01 -25.06
N VAL A 478 -1.07 13.54 -24.67
CA VAL A 478 -0.29 14.47 -25.50
C VAL A 478 0.12 13.82 -26.82
N SER A 479 0.58 12.57 -26.79
CA SER A 479 0.95 11.83 -28.00
C SER A 479 -0.25 11.59 -28.92
N LYS A 480 -1.41 11.21 -28.35
CA LYS A 480 -2.67 11.05 -29.08
C LYS A 480 -3.13 12.36 -29.73
N ASP A 481 -3.07 13.48 -29.00
CA ASP A 481 -3.46 14.79 -29.51
C ASP A 481 -2.51 15.23 -30.64
N GLN A 482 -1.20 15.02 -30.50
CA GLN A 482 -0.23 15.26 -31.57
C GLN A 482 -0.50 14.41 -32.81
N LEU A 483 -0.85 13.12 -32.65
CA LEU A 483 -1.19 12.24 -33.76
C LEU A 483 -2.47 12.72 -34.47
N SER A 484 -3.49 13.11 -33.70
CA SER A 484 -4.76 13.63 -34.23
C SER A 484 -4.55 14.94 -35.01
N LEU A 485 -3.68 15.83 -34.52
CA LEU A 485 -3.31 17.07 -35.20
C LEU A 485 -2.54 16.80 -36.49
N LYS A 486 -1.59 15.85 -36.48
CA LYS A 486 -0.86 15.43 -37.69
C LYS A 486 -1.81 14.84 -38.74
N LEU A 487 -2.76 13.99 -38.33
CA LEU A 487 -3.81 13.46 -39.21
C LEU A 487 -4.70 14.55 -39.79
N LYS A 488 -5.17 15.49 -38.95
CA LYS A 488 -6.03 16.62 -39.39
C LYS A 488 -5.29 17.55 -40.36
N ASN A 489 -4.01 17.85 -40.09
CA ASN A 489 -3.17 18.67 -40.96
C ASN A 489 -2.82 17.94 -42.27
N GLY A 490 -2.55 16.64 -42.21
CA GLY A 490 -2.32 15.79 -43.38
C GLY A 490 -3.55 15.74 -44.28
N LEU A 491 -4.74 15.49 -43.70
CA LEU A 491 -6.00 15.48 -44.43
C LEU A 491 -6.30 16.85 -45.05
N LYS A 492 -6.06 17.95 -44.32
CA LYS A 492 -6.20 19.31 -44.85
C LYS A 492 -5.27 19.58 -46.02
N MET A 493 -4.01 19.13 -45.94
CA MET A 493 -3.08 19.23 -47.08
C MET A 493 -3.55 18.41 -48.27
N HIS A 494 -3.97 17.16 -48.07
CA HIS A 494 -4.48 16.33 -49.17
C HIS A 494 -5.74 16.92 -49.82
N PHE A 495 -6.64 17.48 -49.02
CA PHE A 495 -7.82 18.19 -49.51
C PHE A 495 -7.43 19.44 -50.30
N GLN A 496 -6.51 20.26 -49.79
CA GLN A 496 -6.02 21.45 -50.50
C GLN A 496 -5.34 21.09 -51.82
N THR A 497 -4.55 20.01 -51.84
CA THR A 497 -3.90 19.51 -53.06
C THR A 497 -4.93 18.99 -54.07
N ALA A 498 -5.96 18.27 -53.62
CA ALA A 498 -7.05 17.81 -54.48
C ALA A 498 -7.82 18.99 -55.08
N VAL A 499 -8.14 20.02 -54.27
CA VAL A 499 -8.80 21.25 -54.74
C VAL A 499 -7.93 22.01 -55.75
N ASN A 500 -6.61 22.11 -55.53
CA ASN A 500 -5.72 22.77 -56.49
C ASN A 500 -5.60 22.00 -57.82
N LEU A 501 -5.62 20.66 -57.76
CA LEU A 501 -5.61 19.80 -58.95
C LEU A 501 -6.91 19.91 -59.75
N THR A 502 -8.07 19.92 -59.07
CA THR A 502 -9.36 20.12 -59.74
C THR A 502 -9.46 21.52 -60.34
N GLN A 503 -8.99 22.56 -59.64
CA GLN A 503 -8.94 23.92 -60.18
C GLN A 503 -8.05 24.00 -61.43
N SER A 504 -6.91 23.31 -61.43
CA SER A 504 -6.00 23.27 -62.58
C SER A 504 -6.60 22.49 -63.76
N ALA A 505 -7.32 21.39 -63.50
CA ALA A 505 -8.06 20.65 -64.52
C ALA A 505 -9.19 21.50 -65.14
N VAL A 506 -9.94 22.25 -64.32
CA VAL A 506 -10.99 23.19 -64.79
C VAL A 506 -10.40 24.31 -65.64
N ASN A 507 -9.25 24.87 -65.25
CA ASN A 507 -8.59 25.90 -66.05
C ASN A 507 -8.11 25.38 -67.41
N LEU A 508 -7.64 24.13 -67.46
CA LEU A 508 -7.26 23.43 -68.70
C LEU A 508 -8.46 23.18 -69.62
N THR A 509 -9.61 22.77 -69.08
CA THR A 509 -10.82 22.57 -69.88
C THR A 509 -11.38 23.89 -70.40
N GLN A 510 -11.37 24.96 -69.59
CA GLN A 510 -11.79 26.30 -70.04
C GLN A 510 -10.90 26.88 -71.14
N THR A 511 -9.58 26.64 -71.09
CA THR A 511 -8.68 27.09 -72.17
C THR A 511 -8.85 26.26 -73.45
N ALA A 512 -9.14 24.95 -73.34
CA ALA A 512 -9.46 24.11 -74.48
C ALA A 512 -10.78 24.51 -75.15
N THR A 513 -11.83 24.85 -74.38
CA THR A 513 -13.11 25.31 -74.94
C THR A 513 -13.00 26.69 -75.57
N GLN A 514 -12.23 27.62 -75.00
CA GLN A 514 -12.00 28.94 -75.59
C GLN A 514 -11.21 28.86 -76.91
N THR A 515 -10.22 27.97 -77.01
CA THR A 515 -9.47 27.76 -78.26
C THR A 515 -10.32 27.08 -79.34
N ALA A 516 -11.20 26.15 -78.97
CA ALA A 516 -12.19 25.57 -79.88
C ALA A 516 -13.23 26.60 -80.35
N ALA A 517 -13.76 27.45 -79.46
CA ALA A 517 -14.70 28.51 -79.83
C ALA A 517 -14.05 29.54 -80.79
N GLY A 518 -12.77 29.87 -80.57
CA GLY A 518 -12.01 30.76 -81.45
C GLY A 518 -11.79 30.21 -82.87
N SER A 519 -11.66 28.89 -83.02
CA SER A 519 -11.52 28.25 -84.35
C SER A 519 -12.86 28.23 -85.11
N VAL A 520 -13.96 27.92 -84.42
CA VAL A 520 -15.33 27.93 -85.00
C VAL A 520 -15.71 29.32 -85.50
N VAL A 521 -15.41 30.38 -84.72
CA VAL A 521 -15.67 31.77 -85.14
C VAL A 521 -14.82 32.19 -86.35
N ARG A 522 -13.60 31.66 -86.49
CA ARG A 522 -12.76 31.91 -87.68
C ARG A 522 -13.33 31.21 -88.92
N HIS A 523 -13.77 29.96 -88.77
CA HIS A 523 -14.38 29.21 -89.86
C HIS A 523 -15.72 29.80 -90.30
N SER A 524 -16.56 30.26 -89.37
CA SER A 524 -17.83 30.92 -89.71
C SER A 524 -17.60 32.25 -90.43
N LYS A 525 -16.61 33.06 -90.01
CA LYS A 525 -16.24 34.30 -90.72
C LYS A 525 -15.67 34.04 -92.12
N GLN A 526 -14.95 32.94 -92.33
CA GLN A 526 -14.48 32.55 -93.66
C GLN A 526 -15.63 32.09 -94.56
N ALA A 527 -16.56 31.29 -94.02
CA ALA A 527 -17.77 30.86 -94.74
C ALA A 527 -18.66 32.06 -95.13
N LEU A 528 -18.84 33.01 -94.21
CA LEU A 528 -19.63 34.23 -94.46
C LEU A 528 -18.97 35.13 -95.53
N ARG A 529 -17.63 35.19 -95.58
CA ARG A 529 -16.90 35.87 -96.66
C ARG A 529 -17.03 35.16 -98.00
N ALA A 530 -17.03 33.83 -98.02
CA ALA A 530 -17.24 33.05 -99.25
C ALA A 530 -18.66 33.27 -99.80
N LEU A 531 -19.69 33.24 -98.94
CA LEU A 531 -21.07 33.56 -99.31
C LEU A 531 -21.24 34.98 -99.86
N ARG A 532 -20.54 35.97 -99.27
CA ARG A 532 -20.56 37.35 -99.75
C ARG A 532 -19.88 37.53 -101.11
N MET A 533 -18.96 36.65 -101.49
CA MET A 533 -18.28 36.66 -102.79
C MET A 533 -19.05 35.93 -103.90
N SER A 534 -20.00 35.05 -103.56
CA SER A 534 -20.83 34.34 -104.56
C SER A 534 -22.09 35.12 -105.00
N MET A 535 -22.40 36.29 -104.41
CA MET A 535 -23.57 37.11 -104.76
C MET A 535 -23.19 38.60 -104.96
N PRO A 536 -22.77 39.02 -106.16
CA PRO A 536 -22.52 40.44 -106.43
C PRO A 536 -23.86 41.15 -106.69
N GLY A 537 -24.40 41.82 -105.66
CA GLY A 537 -25.60 42.67 -105.78
C GLY A 537 -26.65 42.53 -104.67
N ALA A 538 -26.44 41.65 -103.69
CA ALA A 538 -27.37 41.49 -102.56
C ALA A 538 -27.18 42.62 -101.52
N THR A 539 -28.29 43.22 -101.09
CA THR A 539 -28.33 44.28 -100.08
C THR A 539 -28.27 43.68 -98.66
N GLU A 540 -27.91 44.50 -97.67
CA GLU A 540 -27.65 44.03 -96.29
C GLU A 540 -28.88 43.37 -95.65
N ASP A 541 -30.08 43.77 -96.06
CA ASP A 541 -31.36 43.23 -95.61
C ASP A 541 -31.66 41.84 -96.19
N ASP A 542 -31.25 41.56 -97.45
CA ASP A 542 -31.44 40.26 -98.09
C ASP A 542 -30.57 39.17 -97.43
N LEU A 543 -29.38 39.56 -96.96
CA LEU A 543 -28.48 38.68 -96.23
C LEU A 543 -28.98 38.43 -94.80
N ALA A 544 -29.62 39.42 -94.16
CA ALA A 544 -30.21 39.29 -92.85
C ALA A 544 -31.42 38.33 -92.84
N ALA A 545 -32.25 38.36 -93.88
CA ALA A 545 -33.38 37.43 -94.04
C ALA A 545 -32.93 35.98 -94.28
N ALA A 546 -31.86 35.77 -95.06
CA ALA A 546 -31.29 34.44 -95.29
C ALA A 546 -30.61 33.86 -94.04
N VAL A 547 -29.99 34.71 -93.21
CA VAL A 547 -29.40 34.29 -91.92
C VAL A 547 -30.50 33.99 -90.90
N ALA A 548 -31.60 34.76 -90.87
CA ALA A 548 -32.74 34.52 -89.99
C ALA A 548 -33.46 33.18 -90.29
N ALA A 549 -33.59 32.82 -91.57
CA ALA A 549 -34.17 31.55 -92.00
C ALA A 549 -33.31 30.33 -91.63
N VAL A 550 -31.98 30.49 -91.56
CA VAL A 550 -31.04 29.43 -91.15
C VAL A 550 -30.96 29.29 -89.63
N THR A 551 -31.21 30.36 -88.87
CA THR A 551 -31.24 30.30 -87.39
C THR A 551 -32.48 29.60 -86.83
N ASP A 552 -33.61 29.62 -87.52
CA ASP A 552 -34.84 28.91 -87.07
C ASP A 552 -34.77 27.38 -87.25
N GLU A 553 -33.89 26.84 -88.10
CA GLU A 553 -33.69 25.38 -88.26
C GLU A 553 -32.67 24.79 -87.26
N VAL A 554 -31.84 25.60 -86.59
CA VAL A 554 -30.82 25.12 -85.63
C VAL A 554 -31.37 25.05 -84.19
N ASP A 555 -32.40 25.84 -83.87
CA ASP A 555 -33.00 25.90 -82.52
C ASP A 555 -33.89 24.69 -82.14
N GLN A 556 -34.08 23.72 -83.05
CA GLN A 556 -34.80 22.47 -82.76
C GLN A 556 -33.90 21.27 -82.42
N SER A 557 -32.58 21.46 -82.26
CA SER A 557 -31.65 20.34 -81.92
C SER A 557 -31.04 20.40 -80.52
N ASN A 558 -31.37 21.40 -79.70
CA ASN A 558 -31.04 21.42 -78.28
C ASN A 558 -32.09 20.66 -77.47
N ASP A 559 -32.11 19.35 -77.62
CA ASP A 559 -32.81 18.45 -76.71
C ASP A 559 -31.89 17.27 -76.41
N LEU A 560 -31.06 17.42 -75.38
CA LEU A 560 -30.36 16.36 -74.64
C LEU A 560 -29.55 17.04 -73.52
N THR A 561 -29.57 16.66 -72.23
CA THR A 561 -30.42 15.84 -71.36
C THR A 561 -29.87 16.14 -69.95
N ASP A 562 -30.68 15.94 -68.91
CA ASP A 562 -30.36 16.12 -67.48
C ASP A 562 -29.22 15.24 -66.90
N MET A 563 -28.16 14.93 -67.67
CA MET A 563 -26.95 14.20 -67.21
C MET A 563 -25.74 15.09 -66.90
N GLU A 564 -25.85 16.42 -66.96
CA GLU A 564 -24.77 17.35 -66.52
C GLU A 564 -25.09 18.04 -65.16
N LYS A 565 -26.11 17.56 -64.44
CA LYS A 565 -26.49 18.07 -63.11
C LYS A 565 -26.31 17.08 -61.95
N GLU A 566 -25.81 15.88 -62.21
CA GLU A 566 -25.14 15.01 -61.22
C GLU A 566 -23.62 15.14 -61.38
#